data_AF-A0A7M3DQU5-F1
#
_entry.id   AF-A0A7M3DQU5-F1
#
_cell.length_a   1.000
_cell.length_b   1.000
_cell.length_c   1.000
_cell.angle_alpha   90.00
_cell.angle_beta   90.00
_cell.angle_gamma   90.00
#
_symmetry.space_group_name_H-M   'P 1'
#
loop_
_entity.id
_entity.type
_entity.pdbx_description
1 polymer ?
#
loop_
_entity_poly.entity_id
_entity_poly.type
_entity_poly.pdbx_seq_one_letter_code
_entity_poly.pdbx_strand_id
1 'polypeptide(L)'
;MSEHIKIDIDALRKIGWDHWDPIGIRQFDDSAWRNNAADEYDTYLLQAANMILQGATCETVAAYLDDIISGSMALGPPSEAVHRASLLTAEAISAYLQVDRASL
;
A
#
# COMPACT_ATOMS: atom_id res chain seq x y z
N MET A 1 21.28 17.05 -7.64
CA MET A 1 20.39 16.39 -8.62
C MET A 1 19.73 15.25 -7.87
N SER A 2 18.44 15.37 -7.59
CA SER A 2 17.69 14.34 -6.87
C SER A 2 17.54 13.15 -7.81
N GLU A 3 18.10 12.00 -7.45
CA GLU A 3 17.84 10.73 -8.12
C GLU A 3 16.33 10.49 -8.06
N HIS A 4 15.65 10.47 -9.21
CA HIS A 4 14.23 10.16 -9.28
C HIS A 4 14.06 8.66 -9.06
N ILE A 5 13.68 8.28 -7.84
CA ILE A 5 13.25 6.90 -7.55
C ILE A 5 12.04 6.60 -8.44
N LYS A 6 12.20 5.65 -9.36
CA LYS A 6 11.10 5.15 -10.17
C LYS A 6 10.41 4.03 -9.39
N ILE A 7 9.23 4.34 -8.85
CA ILE A 7 8.41 3.36 -8.14
C ILE A 7 7.92 2.30 -9.13
N ASP A 8 8.16 1.03 -8.81
CA ASP A 8 7.58 -0.11 -9.53
C ASP A 8 6.17 -0.39 -8.99
N ILE A 9 5.16 -0.18 -9.85
CA ILE A 9 3.77 -0.37 -9.45
C ILE A 9 3.43 -1.83 -9.17
N ASP A 10 4.08 -2.78 -9.84
CA ASP A 10 3.78 -4.20 -9.64
C ASP A 10 4.31 -4.70 -8.29
N ALA A 11 5.43 -4.13 -7.82
CA ALA A 11 5.94 -4.36 -6.48
C ALA A 11 4.97 -3.81 -5.41
N LEU A 12 4.46 -2.59 -5.60
CA LEU A 12 3.47 -2.01 -4.70
C LEU A 12 2.17 -2.83 -4.66
N ARG A 13 1.65 -3.25 -5.82
CA ARG A 13 0.46 -4.11 -5.91
C ARG A 13 0.65 -5.37 -5.09
N LYS A 14 1.79 -6.05 -5.25
CA LYS A 14 2.10 -7.26 -4.47
C LYS A 14 2.04 -6.99 -2.96
N ILE A 15 2.62 -5.89 -2.50
CA ILE A 15 2.56 -5.47 -1.09
C ILE A 15 1.11 -5.24 -0.65
N GLY A 16 0.32 -4.51 -1.44
CA GLY A 16 -1.10 -4.25 -1.15
C GLY A 16 -1.92 -5.53 -1.02
N TRP A 17 -1.73 -6.49 -1.93
CA TRP A 17 -2.42 -7.79 -1.90
C TRP A 17 -1.97 -8.73 -0.78
N ASP A 18 -0.73 -8.58 -0.31
CA ASP A 18 -0.19 -9.43 0.76
C ASP A 18 -0.57 -8.91 2.16
N HIS A 19 -0.74 -7.61 2.33
CA HIS A 19 -0.87 -6.99 3.65
C HIS A 19 -2.15 -6.17 3.87
N TRP A 20 -2.66 -5.47 2.85
CA TRP A 20 -3.71 -4.47 3.05
C TRP A 20 -5.10 -5.00 2.68
N ASP A 21 -5.27 -5.51 1.46
CA ASP A 21 -6.49 -6.03 0.81
C ASP A 21 -7.81 -5.90 1.62
N PRO A 22 -8.30 -4.67 1.88
CA PRO A 22 -9.39 -4.44 2.83
C PRO A 22 -10.76 -4.90 2.31
N ILE A 23 -10.89 -5.08 0.99
CA ILE A 23 -12.11 -5.60 0.35
C ILE A 23 -11.97 -7.06 -0.11
N GLY A 24 -10.83 -7.71 0.17
CA GLY A 24 -10.65 -9.15 0.00
C GLY A 24 -10.61 -9.63 -1.45
N ILE A 25 -10.10 -8.83 -2.39
CA ILE A 25 -10.03 -9.20 -3.82
C ILE A 25 -9.20 -10.47 -4.03
N ARG A 26 -8.17 -10.72 -3.20
CA ARG A 26 -7.35 -11.93 -3.33
C ARG A 26 -8.14 -13.20 -2.98
N GLN A 27 -9.23 -13.10 -2.23
CA GLN A 27 -10.03 -14.25 -1.79
C GLN A 27 -10.88 -14.86 -2.91
N PHE A 28 -10.97 -14.22 -4.07
CA PHE A 28 -11.58 -14.84 -5.24
C PHE A 28 -10.62 -15.90 -5.81
N ASP A 29 -10.99 -17.18 -5.68
CA ASP A 29 -10.25 -18.36 -6.20
C ASP A 29 -9.98 -18.32 -7.72
N ASP A 30 -10.56 -17.35 -8.43
CA ASP A 30 -10.32 -17.12 -9.84
C ASP A 30 -9.24 -16.06 -10.06
N SER A 31 -8.13 -16.48 -10.67
CA SER A 31 -7.05 -15.60 -11.14
C SER A 31 -7.51 -14.43 -12.03
N ALA A 32 -8.76 -14.43 -12.54
CA ALA A 32 -9.38 -13.32 -13.25
C ALA A 32 -9.35 -11.98 -12.48
N TRP A 33 -9.31 -12.00 -11.14
CA TRP A 33 -9.17 -10.76 -10.36
C TRP A 33 -7.91 -9.97 -10.74
N ARG A 34 -6.82 -10.68 -11.11
CA ARG A 34 -5.55 -10.06 -11.52
C ARG A 34 -5.64 -9.26 -12.81
N ASN A 35 -6.68 -9.47 -13.60
CA ASN A 35 -6.91 -8.70 -14.83
C ASN A 35 -8.01 -7.64 -14.64
N ASN A 36 -8.96 -7.86 -13.74
CA ASN A 36 -10.17 -7.05 -13.60
C ASN A 36 -10.10 -6.01 -12.48
N ALA A 37 -9.21 -6.18 -11.50
CA ALA A 37 -9.07 -5.30 -10.34
C ALA A 37 -7.61 -5.18 -9.87
N ALA A 38 -6.65 -5.40 -10.77
CA ALA A 38 -5.22 -5.39 -10.44
C ALA A 38 -4.73 -4.01 -9.95
N ASP A 39 -5.39 -2.95 -10.42
CA ASP A 39 -5.07 -1.55 -10.19
C ASP A 39 -5.92 -0.88 -9.12
N GLU A 40 -6.85 -1.61 -8.49
CA GLU A 40 -7.81 -1.09 -7.51
C GLU A 40 -7.15 -0.27 -6.40
N TYR A 41 -5.93 -0.64 -6.01
CA TYR A 41 -5.18 0.01 -4.93
C TYR A 41 -4.06 0.94 -5.39
N ASP A 42 -3.80 1.03 -6.69
CA ASP A 42 -2.60 1.67 -7.23
C ASP A 42 -2.44 3.11 -6.75
N THR A 43 -3.52 3.89 -6.82
CA THR A 43 -3.48 5.31 -6.44
C THR A 43 -3.15 5.48 -4.96
N TYR A 44 -3.70 4.61 -4.09
CA TYR A 44 -3.47 4.67 -2.66
C TYR A 44 -2.05 4.23 -2.29
N LEU A 45 -1.57 3.15 -2.91
CA LEU A 45 -0.23 2.62 -2.67
C LEU A 45 0.86 3.55 -3.21
N LEU A 46 0.62 4.19 -4.37
CA LEU A 46 1.51 5.23 -4.90
C LEU A 46 1.58 6.44 -3.97
N GLN A 47 0.43 6.88 -3.43
CA GLN A 47 0.41 7.97 -2.47
C GLN A 47 1.16 7.60 -1.19
N ALA A 48 0.95 6.40 -0.65
CA ALA A 48 1.68 5.89 0.51
C ALA A 48 3.20 5.87 0.27
N ALA A 49 3.64 5.37 -0.89
CA ALA A 49 5.06 5.40 -1.26
C ALA A 49 5.61 6.82 -1.38
N ASN A 50 4.86 7.74 -2.00
CA ASN A 50 5.27 9.15 -2.11
C ASN A 50 5.38 9.82 -0.74
N MET A 51 4.48 9.52 0.21
CA MET A 51 4.57 10.03 1.58
C MET A 51 5.88 9.57 2.25
N ILE A 52 6.27 8.31 2.08
CA ILE A 52 7.55 7.79 2.61
C ILE A 52 8.75 8.49 1.96
N LEU A 53 8.72 8.67 0.63
CA LEU A 53 9.77 9.41 -0.09
C LEU A 53 9.89 10.88 0.37
N GLN A 54 8.79 11.47 0.86
CA GLN A 54 8.75 12.81 1.44
C GLN A 54 9.09 12.85 2.93
N GLY A 55 9.42 11.71 3.54
CA GLY A 55 9.87 11.60 4.93
C GLY A 55 8.77 11.34 5.97
N ALA A 56 7.57 10.94 5.55
CA ALA A 56 6.53 10.50 6.48
C ALA A 56 6.94 9.21 7.23
N THR A 57 6.47 9.04 8.47
CA THR A 57 6.66 7.80 9.23
C THR A 57 5.70 6.70 8.78
N CYS A 58 6.02 5.44 9.06
CA CYS A 58 5.14 4.31 8.75
C CYS A 58 3.76 4.46 9.43
N GLU A 59 3.71 4.97 10.66
CA GLU A 59 2.45 5.25 11.37
C GLU A 59 1.62 6.34 10.68
N THR A 60 2.26 7.36 10.13
CA THR A 60 1.55 8.42 9.39
C THR A 60 0.95 7.86 8.11
N VAL A 61 1.68 6.98 7.43
CA VAL A 61 1.21 6.28 6.22
C VAL A 61 0.12 5.26 6.56
N ALA A 62 0.23 4.55 7.68
CA ALA A 62 -0.80 3.65 8.17
C ALA A 62 -2.11 4.39 8.46
N ALA A 63 -2.02 5.56 9.12
CA ALA A 63 -3.19 6.42 9.38
C ALA A 63 -3.84 6.92 8.08
N TYR A 64 -3.05 7.18 7.03
CA TYR A 64 -3.60 7.48 5.69
C TYR A 64 -4.36 6.29 5.10
N LEU A 65 -3.80 5.08 5.16
CA LEU A 65 -4.46 3.87 4.65
C LEU A 65 -5.76 3.56 5.42
N ASP A 66 -5.77 3.80 6.73
CA ASP A 66 -6.96 3.71 7.58
C ASP A 66 -8.06 4.72 7.20
N ASP A 67 -7.69 5.93 6.82
CA ASP A 67 -8.61 6.95 6.32
C ASP A 67 -9.21 6.54 4.96
N ILE A 68 -8.42 5.89 4.09
CA ILE A 68 -8.95 5.32 2.84
C ILE A 68 -10.00 4.23 3.13
N ILE A 69 -9.72 3.33 4.06
CA ILE A 69 -10.66 2.26 4.45
C ILE A 69 -12.00 2.84 4.96
N SER A 70 -11.93 3.80 5.86
CA SER A 70 -13.12 4.35 6.52
C SER A 70 -13.84 5.39 5.67
N GLY A 71 -13.10 6.26 4.98
CA GLY A 71 -13.62 7.37 4.19
C GLY A 71 -13.92 7.01 2.74
N SER A 72 -12.93 6.50 2.00
CA SER A 72 -13.08 6.22 0.56
C SER A 72 -13.82 4.91 0.29
N MET A 73 -13.55 3.87 1.07
CA MET A 73 -14.18 2.54 0.92
C MET A 73 -15.43 2.37 1.78
N ALA A 74 -15.71 3.32 2.68
CA ALA A 74 -16.88 3.32 3.56
C ALA A 74 -17.04 2.03 4.40
N LEU A 75 -15.93 1.38 4.78
CA LEU A 75 -15.93 0.11 5.53
C LEU A 75 -16.11 0.30 7.05
N GLY A 76 -16.36 1.54 7.49
CA GLY A 76 -16.45 1.89 8.91
C GLY A 76 -15.08 2.17 9.54
N PRO A 77 -15.04 2.49 10.84
CA PRO A 77 -13.80 2.84 11.52
C PRO A 77 -12.83 1.64 11.56
N PRO A 78 -11.53 1.86 11.36
CA PRO A 78 -10.53 0.80 11.40
C PRO A 78 -10.47 0.19 12.80
N SER A 79 -10.55 -1.15 12.85
CA SER A 79 -10.24 -1.89 14.07
C SER A 79 -8.72 -1.95 14.29
N GLU A 80 -8.29 -2.34 15.48
CA GLU A 80 -6.89 -2.61 15.77
C GLU A 80 -6.24 -3.60 14.79
N ALA A 81 -6.98 -4.63 14.34
CA ALA A 81 -6.47 -5.59 13.36
C ALA A 81 -6.27 -4.94 11.98
N VAL A 82 -7.18 -4.04 11.60
CA VAL A 82 -7.07 -3.27 10.35
C VAL A 82 -5.90 -2.30 10.42
N HIS A 83 -5.75 -1.57 11.52
CA HIS A 83 -4.62 -0.66 11.72
C HIS A 83 -3.27 -1.39 11.60
N ARG A 84 -3.14 -2.58 12.21
CA ARG A 84 -1.94 -3.41 12.07
C ARG A 84 -1.67 -3.82 10.62
N ALA A 85 -2.70 -4.11 9.83
CA ALA A 85 -2.56 -4.41 8.41
C ALA A 85 -2.06 -3.18 7.61
N SER A 86 -2.61 -2.00 7.89
CA SER A 86 -2.14 -0.72 7.34
C SER A 86 -0.68 -0.44 7.70
N LEU A 87 -0.28 -0.70 8.96
CA LEU A 87 1.10 -0.52 9.42
C LEU A 87 2.08 -1.48 8.73
N LEU A 88 1.76 -2.78 8.67
CA LEU A 88 2.58 -3.76 7.95
C LEU A 88 2.75 -3.40 6.49
N THR A 89 1.71 -2.86 5.86
CA THR A 89 1.75 -2.37 4.48
C THR A 89 2.72 -1.20 4.36
N ALA A 90 2.63 -0.20 5.24
CA ALA A 90 3.55 0.94 5.26
C ALA A 90 5.01 0.52 5.48
N GLU A 91 5.27 -0.40 6.40
CA GLU A 91 6.59 -0.97 6.65
C GLU A 91 7.16 -1.71 5.43
N ALA A 92 6.32 -2.51 4.76
CA ALA A 92 6.72 -3.22 3.54
C ALA A 92 7.06 -2.26 2.39
N ILE A 93 6.29 -1.18 2.20
CA ILE A 93 6.61 -0.14 1.21
C ILE A 93 7.93 0.57 1.58
N SER A 94 8.13 0.89 2.86
CA SER A 94 9.37 1.52 3.34
C SER A 94 10.59 0.64 3.04
N ALA A 95 10.51 -0.65 3.36
CA ALA A 95 11.56 -1.61 3.08
C ALA A 95 11.86 -1.74 1.58
N TYR A 96 10.82 -1.82 0.75
CA TYR A 96 10.93 -1.83 -0.71
C TYR A 96 11.72 -0.61 -1.22
N LEU A 97 11.34 0.60 -0.80
CA LEU A 97 12.00 1.84 -1.21
C LEU A 97 13.44 1.96 -0.70
N GLN A 98 13.79 1.31 0.41
CA GLN A 98 15.17 1.28 0.93
C GLN A 98 16.07 0.32 0.13
N VAL A 99 15.55 -0.82 -0.32
CA VAL A 99 16.30 -1.78 -1.16
C VAL A 99 16.68 -1.16 -2.51
N ASP A 100 15.76 -0.44 -3.14
CA ASP A 100 16.03 0.25 -4.40
C ASP A 100 17.12 1.33 -4.24
N ARG A 101 17.16 2.01 -3.08
CA ARG A 101 18.20 3.00 -2.76
C ARG A 101 19.57 2.40 -2.48
N ALA A 102 19.63 1.16 -1.99
CA ALA A 102 20.90 0.47 -1.71
C ALA A 102 21.52 -0.18 -2.96
N SER A 103 20.76 -0.26 -4.05
CA SER A 103 21.19 -0.83 -5.34
C SER A 103 21.77 0.22 -6.31
N LEU A 104 21.87 1.48 -5.87
CA LEU A 104 22.48 2.62 -6.56
C LEU A 104 23.87 2.92 -5.98
#